data_AF-A0A1A8X0G2-F1
#
_entry.id   AF-A0A1A8X0G2-F1
#
_cell.length_a   1.000
_cell.length_b   1.000
_cell.length_c   1.000
_cell.angle_alpha   90.00
_cell.angle_beta   90.00
_cell.angle_gamma   90.00
#
_symmetry.space_group_name_H-M   'P 1'
#
loop_
_entity.id
_entity.type
_entity.pdbx_description
1 polymer ?
#
loop_
_entity_poly.entity_id
_entity_poly.type
_entity_poly.pdbx_seq_one_letter_code
_entity_poly.pdbx_strand_id
1 'polypeptide(L)'
;MTTNDVTAEERYGFFKMFDQYAPKEGSVVQSSDSKSHCDSFLSDHIFTHIISPKEFCKKFKRLYNIIINTKRPGKEHGEFDQNDCSFLNYWLNDKLRGVTADTTISIENFYQKSKAADEESFKNTLLDKKLYNIEKHDLENMRKLYDLYNIKSNVSEAIANEMGNEKSVSCLTYTKECFGKYRDAIINCLHGCFDFYTALTDFRNKFEEDLSPFTEKSISCKYKELFELPDYETVLMEHKSGPFKRIITLPVLFPLLGMLFTFIFSDTLTPFRQKAFEKIKSTKNMLIGARERRNLLLLYTSYNDRSIEDQEEYSISYYSA
;
A
#
# COMPACT_ATOMS: atom_id res chain seq x y z
N MET A 1 18.64 21.59 0.20
CA MET A 1 17.71 20.48 -0.02
C MET A 1 16.34 21.07 -0.16
N THR A 2 15.84 21.22 -1.37
CA THR A 2 14.42 21.54 -1.57
C THR A 2 13.65 20.29 -1.20
N THR A 3 12.99 20.31 -0.06
CA THR A 3 11.85 19.42 0.21
C THR A 3 10.83 19.76 -0.86
N ASN A 4 10.84 19.03 -1.98
CA ASN A 4 9.72 19.08 -2.89
C ASN A 4 8.53 18.60 -2.06
N ASP A 5 7.61 19.51 -1.79
CA ASP A 5 6.39 19.27 -1.02
C ASP A 5 5.45 18.40 -1.87
N VAL A 6 5.87 17.15 -2.08
CA VAL A 6 5.16 16.16 -2.89
C VAL A 6 4.09 15.54 -2.02
N THR A 7 2.84 15.70 -2.45
CA THR A 7 1.68 15.20 -1.73
C THR A 7 1.62 13.67 -1.74
N ALA A 8 0.89 13.10 -0.76
CA ALA A 8 0.58 11.67 -0.71
C ALA A 8 -0.02 11.14 -2.02
N GLU A 9 -0.90 11.94 -2.65
CA GLU A 9 -1.56 11.59 -3.91
C GLU A 9 -0.56 11.54 -5.08
N GLU A 10 0.41 12.45 -5.14
CA GLU A 10 1.47 12.41 -6.17
C GLU A 10 2.46 11.26 -5.98
N ARG A 11 2.54 10.68 -4.78
CA ARG A 11 3.37 9.49 -4.53
C ARG A 11 2.58 8.22 -4.81
N TYR A 12 1.39 8.10 -4.25
CA TYR A 12 0.66 6.84 -4.16
C TYR A 12 -0.62 6.79 -5.03
N GLY A 13 -1.08 7.90 -5.60
CA GLY A 13 -2.35 7.98 -6.32
C GLY A 13 -2.48 6.97 -7.47
N PHE A 14 -1.38 6.71 -8.19
CA PHE A 14 -1.39 5.76 -9.30
C PHE A 14 -1.71 4.32 -8.88
N PHE A 15 -1.48 3.93 -7.61
CA PHE A 15 -1.82 2.59 -7.11
C PHE A 15 -3.33 2.32 -7.11
N LYS A 16 -4.17 3.36 -6.99
CA LYS A 16 -5.64 3.24 -7.16
C LYS A 16 -5.99 2.74 -8.57
N MET A 17 -5.11 2.99 -9.54
CA MET A 17 -5.24 2.59 -10.94
C MET A 17 -4.21 1.52 -11.33
N PHE A 18 -3.68 0.75 -10.37
CA PHE A 18 -2.60 -0.22 -10.61
C PHE A 18 -2.90 -1.17 -11.77
N ASP A 19 -4.12 -1.70 -11.83
CA ASP A 19 -4.58 -2.63 -12.88
C ASP A 19 -4.55 -2.00 -14.28
N GLN A 20 -4.45 -0.67 -14.39
CA GLN A 20 -4.22 0.00 -15.66
C GLN A 20 -2.73 0.10 -16.02
N TYR A 21 -1.83 0.17 -15.06
CA TYR A 21 -0.41 0.43 -15.31
C TYR A 21 0.42 -0.84 -15.42
N ALA A 22 0.23 -1.80 -14.50
CA ALA A 22 1.04 -3.01 -14.45
C ALA A 22 0.99 -3.84 -15.74
N PRO A 23 -0.19 -4.06 -16.39
CA PRO A 23 -0.23 -4.78 -17.66
C PRO A 23 0.52 -4.05 -18.79
N LYS A 24 0.49 -2.72 -18.79
CA LYS A 24 1.19 -1.90 -19.79
C LYS A 24 2.69 -2.01 -19.62
N GLU A 25 3.18 -1.94 -18.38
CA GLU A 25 4.58 -2.23 -18.07
C GLU A 25 4.99 -3.63 -18.55
N GLY A 26 4.18 -4.65 -18.25
CA GLY A 26 4.44 -6.04 -18.64
C GLY A 26 4.43 -6.27 -20.16
N SER A 27 3.61 -5.53 -20.91
CA SER A 27 3.52 -5.62 -22.37
C SER A 27 4.73 -5.04 -23.13
N VAL A 28 5.66 -4.38 -22.45
CA VAL A 28 6.86 -3.83 -23.09
C VAL A 28 7.86 -4.95 -23.41
N VAL A 29 7.67 -5.61 -24.56
CA VAL A 29 8.59 -6.62 -25.10
C VAL A 29 9.92 -5.97 -25.53
N GLN A 30 10.98 -6.76 -25.79
CA GLN A 30 12.18 -6.29 -26.49
C GLN A 30 11.83 -5.78 -27.91
N SER A 31 12.52 -4.75 -28.36
CA SER A 31 12.31 -4.14 -29.68
C SER A 31 13.24 -4.73 -30.72
N SER A 32 12.75 -4.89 -31.96
CA SER A 32 13.59 -5.01 -33.15
C SER A 32 14.14 -3.66 -33.62
N ASP A 33 13.71 -2.52 -33.04
CA ASP A 33 14.26 -1.20 -33.34
C ASP A 33 15.75 -1.23 -33.07
N SER A 34 16.54 -0.96 -34.10
CA SER A 34 18.00 -0.98 -34.02
C SER A 34 18.55 0.24 -33.27
N LYS A 35 17.83 1.37 -33.29
CA LYS A 35 18.30 2.67 -32.78
C LYS A 35 17.67 3.01 -31.43
N SER A 36 18.50 3.41 -30.47
CA SER A 36 18.04 3.85 -29.16
C SER A 36 18.09 5.37 -29.09
N HIS A 37 17.08 6.02 -28.50
CA HIS A 37 17.11 7.48 -28.32
C HIS A 37 18.26 7.93 -27.42
N CYS A 38 18.80 7.04 -26.58
CA CYS A 38 19.91 7.38 -25.70
C CYS A 38 21.30 7.10 -26.28
N ASP A 39 21.42 6.78 -27.58
CA ASP A 39 22.71 6.49 -28.22
C ASP A 39 23.76 7.59 -27.99
N SER A 40 23.34 8.85 -27.85
CA SER A 40 24.21 10.01 -27.60
C SER A 40 24.72 10.15 -26.15
N PHE A 41 24.16 9.41 -25.19
CA PHE A 41 24.53 9.51 -23.77
C PHE A 41 24.66 8.14 -23.06
N LEU A 42 24.93 7.07 -23.81
CA LEU A 42 25.08 5.71 -23.25
C LEU A 42 26.21 5.56 -22.24
N SER A 43 27.25 6.39 -22.33
CA SER A 43 28.41 6.37 -21.42
C SER A 43 28.18 7.16 -20.12
N ASP A 44 27.00 7.75 -19.95
CA ASP A 44 26.66 8.57 -18.80
C ASP A 44 26.46 7.69 -17.54
N HIS A 45 26.85 8.21 -16.37
CA HIS A 45 26.78 7.49 -15.11
C HIS A 45 25.33 7.20 -14.67
N ILE A 46 24.33 7.86 -15.27
CA ILE A 46 22.92 7.56 -15.03
C ILE A 46 22.54 6.09 -15.28
N PHE A 47 23.34 5.37 -16.08
CA PHE A 47 23.11 3.96 -16.40
C PHE A 47 23.89 2.97 -15.53
N THR A 48 24.48 3.42 -14.42
CA THR A 48 25.33 2.58 -13.55
C THR A 48 24.65 1.27 -13.12
N HIS A 49 23.34 1.27 -12.86
CA HIS A 49 22.58 0.07 -12.45
C HIS A 49 21.88 -0.65 -13.62
N ILE A 50 22.12 -0.22 -14.86
CA ILE A 50 21.46 -0.74 -16.05
C ILE A 50 22.43 -1.59 -16.87
N ILE A 51 22.17 -2.89 -16.91
CA ILE A 51 22.98 -3.86 -17.68
C ILE A 51 22.98 -3.55 -19.18
N SER A 52 21.84 -3.15 -19.72
CA SER A 52 21.69 -2.80 -21.15
C SER A 52 21.01 -1.44 -21.31
N PRO A 53 21.78 -0.34 -21.34
CA PRO A 53 21.24 1.03 -21.42
C PRO A 53 20.38 1.23 -22.67
N LYS A 54 20.83 0.70 -23.82
CA LYS A 54 20.08 0.77 -25.07
C LYS A 54 18.69 0.14 -24.94
N GLU A 55 18.60 -1.05 -24.38
CA GLU A 55 17.33 -1.75 -24.20
C GLU A 55 16.45 -1.07 -23.15
N PHE A 56 17.03 -0.52 -22.08
CA PHE A 56 16.30 0.27 -21.10
C PHE A 56 15.62 1.49 -21.74
N CYS A 57 16.35 2.27 -22.54
CA CYS A 57 15.81 3.43 -23.23
C CYS A 57 14.69 3.06 -24.21
N LYS A 58 14.87 1.99 -24.99
CA LYS A 58 13.80 1.47 -25.87
C LYS A 58 12.55 1.10 -25.07
N LYS A 59 12.71 0.41 -23.94
CA LYS A 59 11.61 0.06 -23.04
C LYS A 59 10.92 1.30 -22.48
N PHE A 60 11.68 2.29 -22.01
CA PHE A 60 11.13 3.54 -21.50
C PHE A 60 10.34 4.29 -22.56
N LYS A 61 10.89 4.47 -23.77
CA LYS A 61 10.18 5.14 -24.88
C LYS A 61 8.86 4.44 -25.22
N ARG A 62 8.85 3.11 -25.24
CA ARG A 62 7.64 2.31 -25.47
C ARG A 62 6.61 2.50 -24.36
N LEU A 63 7.04 2.38 -23.11
CA LEU A 63 6.17 2.60 -21.96
C LEU A 63 5.56 4.00 -22.00
N TYR A 64 6.38 5.03 -22.22
CA TYR A 64 5.94 6.41 -22.41
C TYR A 64 4.84 6.52 -23.46
N ASN A 65 5.06 5.95 -24.66
CA ASN A 65 4.09 5.98 -25.75
C ASN A 65 2.80 5.21 -25.45
N ILE A 66 2.89 4.09 -24.74
CA ILE A 66 1.70 3.32 -24.33
C ILE A 66 0.90 4.13 -23.30
N ILE A 67 1.56 4.69 -22.30
CA ILE A 67 0.90 5.47 -21.24
C ILE A 67 0.22 6.70 -21.84
N ILE A 68 0.92 7.51 -22.64
CA ILE A 68 0.37 8.78 -23.15
C ILE A 68 -0.86 8.58 -24.04
N ASN A 69 -0.88 7.51 -24.83
CA ASN A 69 -1.98 7.18 -25.75
C ASN A 69 -3.09 6.32 -25.11
N THR A 70 -2.92 5.90 -23.85
CA THR A 70 -3.96 5.16 -23.14
C THR A 70 -5.18 6.05 -22.93
N LYS A 71 -6.35 5.56 -23.39
CA LYS A 71 -7.65 6.17 -23.08
C LYS A 71 -8.15 5.73 -21.71
N ARG A 72 -8.57 6.67 -20.89
CA ARG A 72 -9.32 6.43 -19.64
C ARG A 72 -10.32 7.56 -19.40
N PRO A 73 -11.39 7.31 -18.62
CA PRO A 73 -12.31 8.38 -18.22
C PRO A 73 -11.56 9.53 -17.55
N GLY A 74 -11.86 10.77 -17.96
CA GLY A 74 -11.25 11.97 -17.39
C GLY A 74 -9.85 12.31 -17.90
N LYS A 75 -9.24 11.49 -18.76
CA LYS A 75 -7.92 11.77 -19.35
C LYS A 75 -8.04 12.21 -20.80
N GLU A 76 -7.37 13.30 -21.12
CA GLU A 76 -7.21 13.78 -22.48
C GLU A 76 -6.25 12.90 -23.29
N HIS A 77 -6.60 12.65 -24.56
CA HIS A 77 -5.79 11.79 -25.42
C HIS A 77 -4.50 12.51 -25.83
N GLY A 78 -3.35 11.84 -25.65
CA GLY A 78 -2.05 12.41 -25.99
C GLY A 78 -1.46 13.29 -24.89
N GLU A 79 -2.11 13.39 -23.75
CA GLU A 79 -1.62 14.12 -22.58
C GLU A 79 -1.46 13.19 -21.38
N PHE A 80 -0.48 13.45 -20.52
CA PHE A 80 -0.41 12.81 -19.21
C PHE A 80 -1.29 13.55 -18.20
N ASP A 81 -1.82 12.82 -17.23
CA ASP A 81 -2.32 13.41 -15.98
C ASP A 81 -1.39 13.09 -14.80
N GLN A 82 -1.80 13.49 -13.59
CA GLN A 82 -1.01 13.32 -12.38
C GLN A 82 -0.67 11.85 -12.09
N ASN A 83 -1.58 10.91 -12.36
CA ASN A 83 -1.35 9.49 -12.10
C ASN A 83 -0.34 8.90 -13.09
N ASP A 84 -0.37 9.33 -14.36
CA ASP A 84 0.62 8.91 -15.34
C ASP A 84 2.02 9.40 -14.96
N CYS A 85 2.13 10.66 -14.57
CA CYS A 85 3.39 11.22 -14.10
C CYS A 85 3.90 10.51 -12.85
N SER A 86 3.02 10.23 -11.87
CA SER A 86 3.36 9.55 -10.63
C SER A 86 3.87 8.12 -10.90
N PHE A 87 3.19 7.38 -11.78
CA PHE A 87 3.63 6.04 -12.20
C PHE A 87 4.99 6.07 -12.92
N LEU A 88 5.17 6.96 -13.90
CA LEU A 88 6.44 7.07 -14.63
C LEU A 88 7.58 7.52 -13.72
N ASN A 89 7.32 8.41 -12.76
CA ASN A 89 8.28 8.82 -11.76
C ASN A 89 8.71 7.62 -10.88
N TYR A 90 7.75 6.86 -10.34
CA TYR A 90 8.05 5.63 -9.60
C TYR A 90 8.87 4.65 -10.44
N TRP A 91 8.43 4.38 -11.68
CA TRP A 91 9.07 3.41 -12.56
C TRP A 91 10.52 3.78 -12.86
N LEU A 92 10.78 5.04 -13.21
CA LEU A 92 12.16 5.51 -13.46
C LEU A 92 13.02 5.43 -12.20
N ASN A 93 12.50 5.84 -11.04
CA ASN A 93 13.21 5.70 -9.77
C ASN A 93 13.55 4.24 -9.45
N ASP A 94 12.58 3.33 -9.60
CA ASP A 94 12.78 1.92 -9.31
C ASP A 94 13.82 1.27 -10.24
N LYS A 95 13.67 1.48 -11.56
CA LYS A 95 14.49 0.80 -12.56
C LYS A 95 15.86 1.43 -12.76
N LEU A 96 15.95 2.77 -12.75
CA LEU A 96 17.21 3.47 -13.06
C LEU A 96 18.14 3.59 -11.86
N ARG A 97 17.60 3.86 -10.66
CA ARG A 97 18.39 4.02 -9.43
C ARG A 97 18.62 2.71 -8.67
N GLY A 98 17.97 1.64 -9.11
CA GLY A 98 18.17 0.29 -8.61
C GLY A 98 17.82 0.11 -7.14
N VAL A 99 18.17 -1.05 -6.58
CA VAL A 99 17.81 -1.45 -5.21
C VAL A 99 18.34 -0.47 -4.16
N THR A 100 19.52 0.10 -4.38
CA THR A 100 20.18 1.03 -3.45
C THR A 100 19.57 2.44 -3.45
N ALA A 101 18.66 2.74 -4.39
CA ALA A 101 18.10 4.07 -4.61
C ALA A 101 19.21 5.12 -4.75
N ASP A 102 20.18 4.85 -5.62
CA ASP A 102 21.36 5.68 -5.82
C ASP A 102 20.99 7.15 -6.04
N THR A 103 21.45 8.02 -5.14
CA THR A 103 21.13 9.44 -5.13
C THR A 103 21.96 10.25 -6.12
N THR A 104 23.05 9.67 -6.66
CA THR A 104 23.89 10.31 -7.68
C THR A 104 23.26 10.32 -9.06
N ILE A 105 22.25 9.47 -9.27
CA ILE A 105 21.50 9.34 -10.52
C ILE A 105 20.24 10.22 -10.43
N SER A 106 20.16 11.26 -11.26
CA SER A 106 19.00 12.16 -11.33
C SER A 106 17.98 11.69 -12.37
N ILE A 107 16.74 11.46 -11.93
CA ILE A 107 15.62 11.08 -12.81
C ILE A 107 15.26 12.21 -13.77
N GLU A 108 15.24 13.44 -13.26
CA GLU A 108 15.00 14.64 -14.05
C GLU A 108 16.06 14.79 -15.15
N ASN A 109 17.35 14.64 -14.81
CA ASN A 109 18.45 14.73 -15.79
C ASN A 109 18.36 13.64 -16.86
N PHE A 110 18.01 12.41 -16.49
CA PHE A 110 17.76 11.33 -17.47
C PHE A 110 16.65 11.71 -18.46
N TYR A 111 15.56 12.29 -17.96
CA TYR A 111 14.44 12.69 -18.83
C TYR A 111 14.81 13.87 -19.73
N GLN A 112 15.51 14.89 -19.22
CA GLN A 112 15.96 16.02 -20.03
C GLN A 112 16.94 15.58 -21.14
N LYS A 113 17.87 14.66 -20.85
CA LYS A 113 18.73 14.06 -21.88
C LYS A 113 17.95 13.25 -22.91
N SER A 114 16.96 12.48 -22.47
CA SER A 114 16.07 11.73 -23.37
C SER A 114 15.30 12.66 -24.31
N LYS A 115 14.78 13.77 -23.77
CA LYS A 115 14.06 14.80 -24.52
C LYS A 115 14.96 15.54 -25.51
N ALA A 116 16.17 15.92 -25.11
CA ALA A 116 17.13 16.55 -26.01
C ALA A 116 17.56 15.62 -27.16
N ALA A 117 17.59 14.30 -26.94
CA ALA A 117 17.96 13.33 -27.96
C ALA A 117 16.79 12.94 -28.89
N ASP A 118 15.54 13.16 -28.49
CA ASP A 118 14.33 12.79 -29.24
C ASP A 118 13.14 13.70 -28.87
N GLU A 119 13.28 14.98 -29.22
CA GLU A 119 12.32 16.03 -28.88
C GLU A 119 10.94 15.77 -29.50
N GLU A 120 10.90 15.10 -30.65
CA GLU A 120 9.64 14.79 -31.32
C GLU A 120 8.77 13.82 -30.50
N SER A 121 9.41 12.85 -29.84
CA SER A 121 8.73 11.83 -29.03
C SER A 121 8.40 12.33 -27.62
N PHE A 122 9.27 13.11 -27.00
CA PHE A 122 9.15 13.51 -25.59
C PHE A 122 8.69 14.97 -25.42
N LYS A 123 7.46 15.27 -25.86
CA LYS A 123 6.90 16.64 -25.85
C LYS A 123 6.12 17.04 -24.60
N ASN A 124 5.79 16.09 -23.72
CA ASN A 124 4.85 16.38 -22.64
C ASN A 124 5.47 17.26 -21.54
N THR A 125 4.87 18.42 -21.31
CA THR A 125 5.39 19.44 -20.37
C THR A 125 4.96 19.21 -18.92
N LEU A 126 3.93 18.40 -18.67
CA LEU A 126 3.52 18.05 -17.31
C LEU A 126 4.57 17.14 -16.67
N LEU A 127 5.05 16.15 -17.42
CA LEU A 127 6.06 15.20 -16.92
C LEU A 127 7.36 15.91 -16.51
N ASP A 128 7.79 16.95 -17.25
CA ASP A 128 8.95 17.78 -16.90
C ASP A 128 8.91 18.28 -15.44
N LYS A 129 7.72 18.60 -14.94
CA LYS A 129 7.51 19.21 -13.61
C LYS A 129 7.28 18.20 -12.50
N LYS A 130 7.09 16.92 -12.85
CA LYS A 130 6.61 15.88 -11.94
C LYS A 130 7.62 14.76 -11.71
N LEU A 131 8.75 14.78 -12.43
CA LEU A 131 9.85 13.86 -12.20
C LEU A 131 10.78 14.38 -11.10
N TYR A 132 11.07 13.53 -10.13
CA TYR A 132 11.97 13.83 -9.02
C TYR A 132 12.59 12.55 -8.47
N ASN A 133 13.68 12.68 -7.72
CA ASN A 133 14.29 11.55 -7.03
C ASN A 133 13.50 11.22 -5.76
N ILE A 134 12.79 10.09 -5.74
CA ILE A 134 12.06 9.61 -4.56
C ILE A 134 13.06 9.23 -3.46
N GLU A 135 12.81 9.62 -2.22
CA GLU A 135 13.71 9.24 -1.12
C GLU A 135 13.77 7.71 -0.96
N LYS A 136 14.93 7.19 -0.53
CA LYS A 136 15.16 5.74 -0.47
C LYS A 136 14.08 5.01 0.34
N HIS A 137 13.77 5.54 1.52
CA HIS A 137 12.75 4.98 2.40
C HIS A 137 11.37 4.93 1.73
N ASP A 138 10.97 6.02 1.07
CA ASP A 138 9.68 6.08 0.37
C ASP A 138 9.64 5.15 -0.83
N LEU A 139 10.74 5.07 -1.61
CA LEU A 139 10.84 4.15 -2.74
C LEU A 139 10.76 2.68 -2.30
N GLU A 140 11.39 2.33 -1.18
CA GLU A 140 11.28 0.99 -0.57
C GLU A 140 9.86 0.66 -0.15
N ASN A 141 9.13 1.63 0.40
CA ASN A 141 7.72 1.45 0.75
C ASN A 141 6.83 1.29 -0.48
N MET A 142 7.04 2.12 -1.52
CA MET A 142 6.33 2.00 -2.80
C MET A 142 6.59 0.64 -3.46
N ARG A 143 7.81 0.09 -3.39
CA ARG A 143 8.13 -1.26 -3.87
C ARG A 143 7.33 -2.34 -3.15
N LYS A 144 7.22 -2.26 -1.82
CA LYS A 144 6.41 -3.20 -1.03
C LYS A 144 4.94 -3.13 -1.44
N LEU A 145 4.40 -1.93 -1.65
CA LEU A 145 3.02 -1.75 -2.12
C LEU A 145 2.83 -2.31 -3.53
N TYR A 146 3.77 -2.05 -4.43
CA TYR A 146 3.75 -2.60 -5.79
C TYR A 146 3.73 -4.13 -5.78
N ASP A 147 4.54 -4.75 -4.93
CA ASP A 147 4.57 -6.21 -4.74
C ASP A 147 3.23 -6.75 -4.19
N LEU A 148 2.61 -6.05 -3.24
CA LEU A 148 1.27 -6.40 -2.74
C LEU A 148 0.21 -6.36 -3.85
N TYR A 149 0.22 -5.33 -4.70
CA TYR A 149 -0.69 -5.24 -5.84
C TYR A 149 -0.42 -6.34 -6.89
N ASN A 150 0.84 -6.69 -7.16
CA ASN A 150 1.16 -7.84 -8.01
C ASN A 150 0.61 -9.14 -7.44
N ILE A 151 0.75 -9.38 -6.13
CA ILE A 151 0.19 -10.57 -5.50
C ILE A 151 -1.33 -10.57 -5.61
N LYS A 152 -2.00 -9.42 -5.43
CA LYS A 152 -3.44 -9.28 -5.67
C LYS A 152 -3.81 -9.70 -7.11
N SER A 153 -3.07 -9.23 -8.11
CA SER A 153 -3.30 -9.63 -9.52
C SER A 153 -3.12 -11.15 -9.70
N ASN A 154 -2.10 -11.76 -9.07
CA ASN A 154 -1.90 -13.21 -9.10
C ASN A 154 -3.05 -13.99 -8.44
N VAL A 155 -3.64 -13.46 -7.36
CA VAL A 155 -4.84 -14.04 -6.75
C VAL A 155 -6.02 -13.98 -7.73
N SER A 156 -6.26 -12.83 -8.36
CA SER A 156 -7.31 -12.67 -9.37
C SER A 156 -7.13 -13.63 -10.55
N GLU A 157 -5.90 -13.79 -11.04
CA GLU A 157 -5.56 -14.71 -12.13
C GLU A 157 -5.78 -16.17 -11.71
N ALA A 158 -5.33 -16.57 -10.51
CA ALA A 158 -5.53 -17.92 -10.00
C ALA A 158 -7.02 -18.30 -9.91
N ILE A 159 -7.86 -17.35 -9.47
CA ILE A 159 -9.33 -17.50 -9.45
C ILE A 159 -9.88 -17.65 -10.86
N ALA A 160 -9.46 -16.80 -11.80
CA ALA A 160 -9.94 -16.85 -13.18
C ALA A 160 -9.58 -18.18 -13.87
N ASN A 161 -8.34 -18.65 -13.69
CA ASN A 161 -7.84 -19.90 -14.28
C ASN A 161 -8.57 -21.13 -13.69
N GLU A 162 -8.89 -21.10 -12.39
CA GLU A 162 -9.70 -22.12 -11.73
C GLU A 162 -11.12 -22.20 -12.34
N MET A 163 -11.76 -21.06 -12.58
CA MET A 163 -13.05 -21.02 -13.28
C MET A 163 -12.96 -21.51 -14.73
N GLY A 164 -11.78 -21.39 -15.35
CA GLY A 164 -11.46 -21.89 -16.69
C GLY A 164 -11.09 -23.37 -16.78
N ASN A 165 -11.09 -24.12 -15.66
CA ASN A 165 -10.63 -25.51 -15.55
C ASN A 165 -9.13 -25.73 -15.87
N GLU A 166 -8.29 -24.73 -15.63
CA GLU A 166 -6.83 -24.86 -15.78
C GLU A 166 -6.17 -25.34 -14.47
N LYS A 167 -5.00 -26.00 -14.58
CA LYS A 167 -4.17 -26.33 -13.40
C LYS A 167 -3.57 -25.04 -12.84
N SER A 168 -4.21 -24.43 -11.84
CA SER A 168 -3.70 -23.22 -11.20
C SER A 168 -2.94 -23.50 -9.89
N VAL A 169 -1.94 -22.65 -9.59
CA VAL A 169 -1.40 -22.51 -8.24
C VAL A 169 -2.56 -22.11 -7.32
N SER A 170 -2.69 -22.75 -6.16
CA SER A 170 -3.84 -22.50 -5.31
C SER A 170 -3.86 -21.05 -4.84
N CYS A 171 -4.99 -20.37 -4.99
CA CYS A 171 -5.30 -19.07 -4.39
C CYS A 171 -4.77 -18.88 -2.96
N LEU A 172 -4.90 -19.94 -2.15
CA LEU A 172 -4.42 -20.00 -0.77
C LEU A 172 -2.93 -19.63 -0.62
N THR A 173 -2.10 -19.98 -1.60
CA THR A 173 -0.67 -19.66 -1.59
C THR A 173 -0.46 -18.15 -1.70
N TYR A 174 -1.09 -17.52 -2.69
CA TYR A 174 -0.96 -16.08 -2.91
C TYR A 174 -1.63 -15.26 -1.81
N THR A 175 -2.78 -15.69 -1.26
CA THR A 175 -3.41 -14.99 -0.14
C THR A 175 -2.57 -15.06 1.13
N LYS A 176 -1.93 -16.21 1.41
CA LYS A 176 -0.95 -16.33 2.51
C LYS A 176 0.27 -15.45 2.30
N GLU A 177 0.81 -15.40 1.08
CA GLU A 177 1.93 -14.52 0.74
C GLU A 177 1.56 -13.05 0.94
N CYS A 178 0.39 -12.64 0.44
CA CYS A 178 -0.16 -11.29 0.63
C CYS A 178 -0.24 -10.93 2.12
N PHE A 179 -0.80 -11.82 2.94
CA PHE A 179 -0.93 -11.61 4.38
C PHE A 179 0.43 -11.40 5.07
N GLY A 180 1.43 -12.23 4.72
CA GLY A 180 2.80 -12.09 5.23
C GLY A 180 3.41 -10.73 4.85
N LYS A 181 3.45 -10.42 3.55
CA LYS A 181 4.05 -9.17 3.05
C LYS A 181 3.33 -7.93 3.54
N TYR A 182 2.01 -7.98 3.71
CA TYR A 182 1.21 -6.86 4.21
C TYR A 182 1.57 -6.54 5.66
N ARG A 183 1.66 -7.57 6.51
CA ARG A 183 2.10 -7.41 7.90
C ARG A 183 3.53 -6.90 7.99
N ASP A 184 4.43 -7.45 7.18
CA ASP A 184 5.82 -7.01 7.13
C ASP A 184 5.93 -5.55 6.67
N ALA A 185 5.09 -5.12 5.73
CA ALA A 185 5.04 -3.73 5.29
C ALA A 185 4.65 -2.79 6.43
N ILE A 186 3.66 -3.16 7.25
CA ILE A 186 3.26 -2.40 8.44
C ILE A 186 4.38 -2.36 9.49
N ILE A 187 4.95 -3.52 9.83
CA ILE A 187 5.98 -3.64 10.87
C ILE A 187 7.24 -2.85 10.51
N ASN A 188 7.60 -2.80 9.22
CA ASN A 188 8.81 -2.12 8.79
C ASN A 188 8.64 -0.60 8.59
N CYS A 189 7.49 -0.02 8.92
CA CYS A 189 7.21 1.42 8.71
C CYS A 189 6.95 2.21 10.01
N LEU A 190 7.56 1.81 11.12
CA LEU A 190 7.16 2.28 12.47
C LEU A 190 7.35 3.78 12.76
N HIS A 191 8.03 4.54 11.89
CA HIS A 191 8.31 5.96 12.11
C HIS A 191 8.14 6.78 10.83
N GLY A 192 7.10 7.63 10.76
CA GLY A 192 6.98 8.65 9.71
C GLY A 192 6.33 8.22 8.39
N CYS A 193 5.47 7.19 8.40
CA CYS A 193 4.89 6.60 7.20
C CYS A 193 3.39 6.90 6.98
N PHE A 194 2.87 8.06 7.41
CA PHE A 194 1.42 8.33 7.36
C PHE A 194 0.80 8.11 5.97
N ASP A 195 1.44 8.65 4.93
CA ASP A 195 0.96 8.50 3.54
C ASP A 195 0.98 7.03 3.08
N PHE A 196 2.03 6.29 3.45
CA PHE A 196 2.15 4.87 3.12
C PHE A 196 1.10 4.02 3.84
N TYR A 197 0.77 4.34 5.10
CA TYR A 197 -0.29 3.67 5.84
C TYR A 197 -1.67 3.91 5.23
N THR A 198 -1.92 5.12 4.76
CA THR A 198 -3.13 5.45 4.01
C THR A 198 -3.20 4.58 2.75
N ALA A 199 -2.11 4.50 1.98
CA ALA A 199 -2.04 3.65 0.79
C ALA A 199 -2.19 2.15 1.09
N LEU A 200 -1.65 1.65 2.21
CA LEU A 200 -1.85 0.27 2.67
C LEU A 200 -3.30 0.00 3.09
N THR A 201 -3.98 0.99 3.66
CA THR A 201 -5.39 0.89 4.03
C THR A 201 -6.26 0.82 2.77
N ASP A 202 -5.98 1.66 1.78
CA ASP A 202 -6.63 1.62 0.47
C ASP A 202 -6.41 0.25 -0.21
N PHE A 203 -5.18 -0.26 -0.20
CA PHE A 203 -4.87 -1.60 -0.71
C PHE A 203 -5.69 -2.68 0.02
N ARG A 204 -5.73 -2.64 1.36
CA ARG A 204 -6.49 -3.60 2.17
C ARG A 204 -7.96 -3.62 1.77
N ASN A 205 -8.59 -2.45 1.71
CA ASN A 205 -10.00 -2.34 1.36
C ASN A 205 -10.24 -2.86 -0.07
N LYS A 206 -9.38 -2.47 -1.02
CA LYS A 206 -9.48 -2.92 -2.42
C LYS A 206 -9.23 -4.43 -2.57
N PHE A 207 -8.31 -5.01 -1.79
CA PHE A 207 -8.05 -6.45 -1.79
C PHE A 207 -9.28 -7.22 -1.33
N GLU A 208 -9.93 -6.78 -0.25
CA GLU A 208 -11.17 -7.38 0.24
C GLU A 208 -12.34 -7.19 -0.75
N GLU A 209 -12.57 -5.96 -1.21
CA GLU A 209 -13.68 -5.59 -2.10
C GLU A 209 -13.59 -6.30 -3.46
N ASP A 210 -12.42 -6.31 -4.09
CA ASP A 210 -12.26 -6.90 -5.42
C ASP A 210 -12.30 -8.43 -5.39
N LEU A 211 -11.89 -9.08 -4.28
CA LEU A 211 -11.69 -10.53 -4.24
C LEU A 211 -12.79 -11.31 -3.48
N SER A 212 -13.40 -10.71 -2.46
CA SER A 212 -14.47 -11.37 -1.68
C SER A 212 -15.65 -11.87 -2.52
N PRO A 213 -16.10 -11.20 -3.60
CA PRO A 213 -17.20 -11.69 -4.43
C PRO A 213 -16.92 -13.04 -5.12
N PHE A 214 -15.66 -13.48 -5.17
CA PHE A 214 -15.29 -14.75 -5.80
C PHE A 214 -15.36 -15.95 -4.85
N THR A 215 -15.60 -15.76 -3.55
CA THR A 215 -15.67 -16.86 -2.56
C THR A 215 -16.76 -17.88 -2.88
N GLU A 216 -17.88 -17.44 -3.44
CA GLU A 216 -19.00 -18.31 -3.81
C GLU A 216 -18.68 -19.24 -5.00
N LYS A 217 -17.72 -18.83 -5.85
CA LYS A 217 -17.45 -19.46 -7.15
C LYS A 217 -16.12 -20.21 -7.17
N SER A 218 -15.12 -19.72 -6.44
CA SER A 218 -13.79 -20.32 -6.39
C SER A 218 -13.80 -21.60 -5.55
N ILE A 219 -13.08 -22.64 -6.01
CA ILE A 219 -12.92 -23.87 -5.22
C ILE A 219 -11.79 -23.68 -4.18
N SER A 220 -10.77 -22.90 -4.53
CA SER A 220 -9.55 -22.66 -3.74
C SER A 220 -9.61 -21.43 -2.82
N CYS A 221 -10.51 -20.47 -3.06
CA CYS A 221 -10.72 -19.26 -2.24
C CYS A 221 -12.11 -19.19 -1.59
N LYS A 222 -12.66 -20.29 -1.05
CA LYS A 222 -14.05 -20.30 -0.55
C LYS A 222 -14.34 -19.44 0.68
N TYR A 223 -13.31 -18.99 1.37
CA TYR A 223 -13.43 -18.35 2.67
C TYR A 223 -13.15 -16.85 2.54
N LYS A 224 -14.11 -16.03 2.97
CA LYS A 224 -14.00 -14.57 2.94
C LYS A 224 -12.82 -14.08 3.80
N GLU A 225 -12.54 -14.80 4.87
CA GLU A 225 -11.44 -14.57 5.81
C GLU A 225 -10.06 -14.60 5.12
N LEU A 226 -9.92 -15.20 3.93
CA LEU A 226 -8.68 -15.16 3.15
C LEU A 226 -8.39 -13.78 2.57
N PHE A 227 -9.40 -12.92 2.45
CA PHE A 227 -9.32 -11.58 1.91
C PHE A 227 -9.37 -10.49 2.98
N GLU A 228 -9.59 -10.87 4.24
CA GLU A 228 -9.65 -9.96 5.38
C GLU A 228 -8.24 -9.74 5.96
N LEU A 229 -7.55 -8.72 5.45
CA LEU A 229 -6.26 -8.31 6.01
C LEU A 229 -6.46 -7.60 7.36
N PRO A 230 -5.54 -7.80 8.33
CA PRO A 230 -5.66 -7.20 9.66
C PRO A 230 -5.51 -5.67 9.59
N ASP A 231 -6.14 -4.95 10.51
CA ASP A 231 -5.90 -3.51 10.61
C ASP A 231 -4.51 -3.21 11.20
N TYR A 232 -4.04 -1.97 10.97
CA TYR A 232 -2.73 -1.50 11.41
C TYR A 232 -2.50 -1.69 12.93
N GLU A 233 -3.48 -1.29 13.75
CA GLU A 233 -3.37 -1.37 15.20
C GLU A 233 -3.21 -2.83 15.65
N THR A 234 -3.98 -3.74 15.04
CA THR A 234 -3.92 -5.17 15.30
C THR A 234 -2.53 -5.73 15.00
N VAL A 235 -1.96 -5.43 13.82
CA VAL A 235 -0.61 -5.90 13.46
C VAL A 235 0.44 -5.38 14.44
N LEU A 236 0.35 -4.10 14.84
CA LEU A 236 1.30 -3.52 15.78
C LEU A 236 1.18 -4.10 17.18
N MET A 237 -0.04 -4.33 17.67
CA MET A 237 -0.26 -4.93 18.98
C MET A 237 0.27 -6.36 19.02
N GLU A 238 0.03 -7.16 17.98
CA GLU A 238 0.56 -8.52 17.85
C GLU A 238 2.09 -8.53 17.75
N HIS A 239 2.68 -7.62 16.97
CA HIS A 239 4.13 -7.53 16.85
C HIS A 239 4.80 -7.14 18.19
N LYS A 240 4.23 -6.17 18.91
CA LYS A 240 4.75 -5.70 20.21
C LYS A 240 4.54 -6.72 21.33
N SER A 241 3.44 -7.46 21.32
CA SER A 241 3.16 -8.49 22.32
C SER A 241 4.02 -9.74 22.16
N GLY A 242 4.74 -9.86 21.03
CA GLY A 242 5.54 -11.03 20.68
C GLY A 242 4.66 -12.24 20.35
N PRO A 243 5.24 -13.36 19.86
CA PRO A 243 4.47 -14.60 19.81
C PRO A 243 3.96 -14.87 21.22
N PHE A 244 2.64 -15.06 21.39
CA PHE A 244 2.09 -15.61 22.62
C PHE A 244 2.96 -16.80 22.98
N LYS A 245 3.86 -16.64 23.96
CA LYS A 245 4.55 -17.77 24.55
C LYS A 245 3.42 -18.66 24.99
N ARG A 246 3.26 -19.81 24.34
CA ARG A 246 2.34 -20.85 24.74
C ARG A 246 2.83 -21.27 26.13
N ILE A 247 2.39 -20.55 27.16
CA ILE A 247 2.58 -20.97 28.54
C ILE A 247 1.70 -22.20 28.62
N ILE A 248 2.29 -23.35 28.35
CA ILE A 248 1.71 -24.65 28.65
C ILE A 248 1.70 -24.74 30.18
N THR A 249 0.70 -24.14 30.80
CA THR A 249 0.23 -24.50 32.14
C THR A 249 -1.11 -25.22 31.98
N LEU A 250 -1.08 -26.28 31.16
CA LEU A 250 -2.19 -27.21 30.99
C LEU A 250 -2.72 -27.84 32.30
N PRO A 251 -2.01 -27.87 33.45
CA PRO A 251 -2.62 -28.31 34.71
C PRO A 251 -3.52 -27.27 35.39
N VAL A 252 -3.41 -25.97 35.05
CA VAL A 252 -4.11 -24.89 35.78
C VAL A 252 -5.46 -24.53 35.16
N LEU A 253 -5.66 -24.84 33.87
CA LEU A 253 -6.92 -24.56 33.17
C LEU A 253 -8.05 -25.55 33.52
N PHE A 254 -7.74 -26.81 33.86
CA PHE A 254 -8.75 -27.81 34.20
C PHE A 254 -9.55 -27.48 35.48
N PRO A 255 -8.90 -27.04 36.58
CA PRO A 255 -9.62 -26.56 37.77
C PRO A 255 -10.42 -25.27 37.52
N LEU A 256 -9.88 -24.36 36.70
CA LEU A 256 -10.56 -23.10 36.36
C LEU A 256 -11.81 -23.33 35.51
N LEU A 257 -11.75 -24.27 34.57
CA LEU A 257 -12.91 -24.69 33.80
C LEU A 257 -13.95 -25.37 34.69
N GLY A 258 -13.55 -26.26 35.60
CA GLY A 258 -14.46 -26.88 36.58
C GLY A 258 -15.20 -25.85 37.44
N MET A 259 -14.49 -24.85 37.96
CA MET A 259 -15.07 -23.72 38.70
C MET A 259 -16.03 -22.90 37.82
N LEU A 260 -15.68 -22.64 36.56
CA LEU A 260 -16.55 -21.94 35.61
C LEU A 260 -17.82 -22.74 35.27
N PHE A 261 -17.71 -24.07 35.09
CA PHE A 261 -18.84 -24.96 34.87
C PHE A 261 -19.79 -24.94 36.07
N THR A 262 -19.28 -25.07 37.30
CA THR A 262 -20.12 -24.93 38.51
C THR A 262 -20.75 -23.54 38.61
N PHE A 263 -20.00 -22.50 38.22
CA PHE A 263 -20.49 -21.12 38.19
C PHE A 263 -21.52 -20.88 37.09
N ILE A 264 -21.61 -21.66 36.01
CA ILE A 264 -22.61 -21.52 34.92
C ILE A 264 -23.86 -22.40 35.10
N PHE A 265 -23.74 -23.56 35.77
CA PHE A 265 -24.83 -24.53 35.87
C PHE A 265 -25.47 -24.66 37.27
N SER A 266 -24.91 -24.06 38.33
CA SER A 266 -25.53 -24.06 39.68
C SER A 266 -26.63 -22.99 39.81
N ASP A 267 -27.86 -23.39 40.14
CA ASP A 267 -28.99 -22.47 40.35
C ASP A 267 -28.84 -21.56 41.58
N THR A 268 -27.96 -21.94 42.51
CA THR A 268 -27.65 -21.20 43.75
C THR A 268 -26.88 -19.90 43.49
N LEU A 269 -26.19 -19.78 42.34
CA LEU A 269 -25.33 -18.64 42.00
C LEU A 269 -25.97 -17.64 41.01
N THR A 270 -27.25 -17.84 40.69
CA THR A 270 -28.06 -17.01 39.78
C THR A 270 -27.98 -15.49 40.03
N PRO A 271 -28.12 -14.97 41.26
CA PRO A 271 -28.05 -13.51 41.49
C PRO A 271 -26.65 -12.93 41.21
N PHE A 272 -25.59 -13.69 41.46
CA PHE A 272 -24.22 -13.27 41.15
C PHE A 272 -23.93 -13.29 39.65
N ARG A 273 -24.49 -14.25 38.90
CA ARG A 273 -24.42 -14.27 37.43
C ARG A 273 -25.03 -13.02 36.81
N GLN A 274 -26.24 -12.65 37.22
CA GLN A 274 -26.93 -11.47 36.67
C GLN A 274 -26.08 -10.21 36.86
N LYS A 275 -25.57 -10.00 38.08
CA LYS A 275 -24.70 -8.86 38.40
C LYS A 275 -23.38 -8.87 37.62
N ALA A 276 -22.78 -10.04 37.40
CA ALA A 276 -21.56 -10.19 36.60
C ALA A 276 -21.81 -9.92 35.10
N PHE A 277 -22.90 -10.45 34.54
CA PHE A 277 -23.27 -10.24 33.14
C PHE A 277 -23.62 -8.78 32.84
N GLU A 278 -24.32 -8.08 33.74
CA GLU A 278 -24.58 -6.64 33.59
C GLU A 278 -23.28 -5.83 33.58
N LYS A 279 -22.33 -6.18 34.45
CA LYS A 279 -21.04 -5.49 34.54
C LYS A 279 -20.15 -5.75 33.30
N ILE A 280 -20.16 -6.97 32.77
CA ILE A 280 -19.48 -7.32 31.52
C ILE A 280 -20.11 -6.59 30.33
N LYS A 281 -21.45 -6.54 30.25
CA LYS A 281 -22.18 -5.83 29.19
C LYS A 281 -21.89 -4.33 29.23
N SER A 282 -21.90 -3.72 30.41
CA SER A 282 -21.54 -2.31 30.61
C SER A 282 -20.09 -2.03 30.17
N THR A 283 -19.14 -2.88 30.56
CA THR A 283 -17.72 -2.71 30.20
C THR A 283 -17.49 -2.89 28.69
N LYS A 284 -18.15 -3.86 28.05
CA LYS A 284 -18.09 -4.06 26.59
C LYS A 284 -18.62 -2.84 25.84
N ASN A 285 -19.75 -2.28 26.28
CA ASN A 285 -20.33 -1.08 25.67
C ASN A 285 -19.43 0.15 25.86
N MET A 286 -18.75 0.27 27.01
CA MET A 286 -17.74 1.30 27.26
C MET A 286 -16.51 1.14 26.34
N LEU A 287 -16.04 -0.10 26.13
CA LEU A 287 -14.86 -0.38 25.30
C LEU A 287 -15.13 -0.13 23.82
N ILE A 288 -16.32 -0.53 23.33
CA ILE A 288 -16.77 -0.26 21.95
C ILE A 288 -16.93 1.26 21.74
N GLY A 289 -17.58 1.96 22.67
CA GLY A 289 -17.71 3.42 22.60
C GLY A 289 -16.37 4.17 22.68
N ALA A 290 -15.40 3.64 23.44
CA ALA A 290 -14.03 4.19 23.50
C ALA A 290 -13.21 3.90 22.22
N ARG A 291 -13.51 2.81 21.50
CA ARG A 291 -12.91 2.48 20.19
C ARG A 291 -13.45 3.40 19.10
N GLU A 292 -14.76 3.63 19.06
CA GLU A 292 -15.38 4.60 18.13
C GLU A 292 -14.85 6.02 18.35
N ARG A 293 -14.74 6.47 19.60
CA ARG A 293 -14.17 7.80 19.92
C ARG A 293 -12.68 7.91 19.57
N ARG A 294 -11.89 6.84 19.68
CA ARG A 294 -10.47 6.84 19.28
C ARG A 294 -10.29 6.87 17.77
N ASN A 295 -11.11 6.14 17.02
CA ASN A 295 -11.13 6.22 15.56
C ASN A 295 -11.49 7.65 15.10
N LEU A 296 -12.44 8.29 15.78
CA LEU A 296 -12.77 9.70 15.53
C LEU A 296 -11.64 10.66 15.92
N LEU A 297 -10.93 10.42 17.02
CA LEU A 297 -9.77 11.23 17.43
C LEU A 297 -8.61 11.11 16.45
N LEU A 298 -8.34 9.93 15.89
CA LEU A 298 -7.32 9.72 14.86
C LEU A 298 -7.66 10.43 13.55
N LEU A 299 -8.95 10.42 13.16
CA LEU A 299 -9.47 11.23 12.05
C LEU A 299 -9.37 12.74 12.33
N TYR A 300 -9.55 13.15 13.59
CA TYR A 300 -9.55 14.57 13.99
C TYR A 300 -8.13 15.14 14.12
N THR A 301 -7.18 14.40 14.68
CA THR A 301 -5.76 14.80 14.70
C THR A 301 -5.18 14.88 13.29
N SER A 302 -5.71 14.07 12.34
CA SER A 302 -5.37 14.16 10.91
C SER A 302 -5.81 15.46 10.23
N TYR A 303 -6.76 16.20 10.80
CA TYR A 303 -7.27 17.45 10.20
C TYR A 303 -6.64 18.72 10.81
N ASN A 304 -6.12 18.64 12.04
CA ASN A 304 -5.67 19.80 12.81
C ASN A 304 -4.15 20.03 12.86
N ASP A 305 -3.31 19.13 12.34
CA ASP A 305 -1.85 19.36 12.28
C ASP A 305 -1.41 20.29 11.13
N ARG A 306 -2.33 21.09 10.58
CA ARG A 306 -2.01 22.27 9.74
C ARG A 306 -2.33 23.55 10.49
N SER A 307 -1.54 23.86 11.53
CA SER A 307 -1.13 25.22 11.94
C SER A 307 -0.57 25.15 13.37
N ILE A 308 0.76 25.11 13.46
CA ILE A 308 1.44 25.71 14.61
C ILE A 308 2.10 26.95 14.04
N GLU A 309 1.45 28.08 14.21
CA GLU A 309 2.09 29.39 14.17
C GLU A 309 1.50 30.23 15.30
N ASP A 310 2.40 30.93 15.98
CA ASP A 310 2.28 31.56 17.28
C ASP A 310 1.05 32.48 17.44
N GLN A 311 0.44 32.48 18.64
CA GLN A 311 0.25 33.72 19.43
C GLN A 311 -0.44 33.50 20.79
N GLU A 312 0.27 33.96 21.82
CA GLU A 312 -0.17 34.68 23.04
C GLU A 312 -1.45 34.27 23.79
N GLU A 313 -1.20 33.65 24.93
CA GLU A 313 -1.76 33.91 26.26
C GLU A 313 -2.81 35.04 26.38
N TYR A 314 -4.09 34.67 26.50
CA TYR A 314 -5.09 35.48 27.22
C TYR A 314 -5.97 34.61 28.12
N SER A 315 -5.99 34.99 29.39
CA SER A 315 -6.81 34.45 30.47
C SER A 315 -8.29 34.83 30.31
N ILE A 316 -9.20 33.86 30.35
CA ILE A 316 -10.64 34.11 30.49
C ILE A 316 -11.09 33.72 31.90
N SER A 317 -11.41 34.71 32.71
CA SER A 317 -12.08 34.58 34.00
C SER A 317 -13.58 34.35 33.80
N TYR A 318 -14.13 33.38 34.53
CA TYR A 318 -15.57 33.14 34.63
C TYR A 318 -16.29 34.31 35.33
N TYR A 319 -17.42 34.74 34.75
CA TYR A 319 -18.51 35.32 35.53
C TYR A 319 -19.80 34.57 35.24
N SER A 320 -20.37 34.06 36.32
CA SER A 320 -21.72 33.51 36.42
C SER A 320 -22.72 34.65 36.66
N ALA A 321 -23.85 34.61 35.96
CA ALA A 321 -25.13 35.13 36.42
C ALA A 321 -26.25 34.32 35.76
#